data_AF-A0AAU7TCC7-F1
#
_entry.id   AF-A0AAU7TCC7-F1
#
_cell.length_a   1.000
_cell.length_b   1.000
_cell.length_c   1.000
_cell.angle_alpha   90.00
_cell.angle_beta   90.00
_cell.angle_gamma   90.00
#
_symmetry.space_group_name_H-M   'P 1'
#
loop_
_entity.id
_entity.type
_entity.pdbx_description
1 polymer ?
#
loop_
_entity_poly.entity_id
_entity_poly.type
_entity_poly.pdbx_seq_one_letter_code
_entity_poly.pdbx_strand_id
1 'polypeptide(L)'
;MTTYHLIFDDDLRQEMNRLSAEYKRDPNSPSGREYVGVINAMKALQSGREDAYVGKQLGYGPDSHDLRDCAELKVPVVDEFTPGGFPRGPSHRLVYREFDPLPTVQDGRVVPDPTGTPYRHVISFGHRKDDPAATAGERLGRQRGEPARELYGLTGGGRPSVGPQRDGAQTTPVRLPMPPDLMQQAGKILQGSPPAGTAPRPAAAPQANIHRPPGPGTAKSKER
;
A
#
# COMPACT_ATOMS: atom_id res chain seq x y z
N MET A 1 7.40 -16.82 -1.70
CA MET A 1 6.89 -15.66 -0.93
C MET A 1 5.87 -14.96 -1.79
N THR A 2 4.67 -14.73 -1.27
CA THR A 2 3.58 -14.06 -2.00
C THR A 2 3.85 -12.56 -2.02
N THR A 3 3.85 -11.95 -3.21
CA THR A 3 3.90 -10.50 -3.37
C THR A 3 2.48 -9.97 -3.51
N TYR A 4 2.22 -8.75 -3.05
CA TYR A 4 0.93 -8.09 -3.11
C TYR A 4 1.04 -6.75 -3.85
N HIS A 5 0.00 -6.38 -4.59
CA HIS A 5 -0.17 -5.02 -5.07
C HIS A 5 -0.81 -4.16 -3.97
N LEU A 6 -0.25 -2.98 -3.71
CA LEU A 6 -0.82 -2.06 -2.73
C LEU A 6 -1.69 -1.02 -3.42
N ILE A 7 -2.90 -0.85 -2.90
CA ILE A 7 -3.80 0.26 -3.20
C ILE A 7 -3.84 1.14 -1.95
N PHE A 8 -3.80 2.45 -2.12
CA PHE A 8 -3.87 3.40 -1.01
C PHE A 8 -5.18 4.16 -1.09
N ASP A 9 -5.84 4.26 0.05
CA ASP A 9 -6.90 5.23 0.28
C ASP A 9 -6.42 6.64 -0.09
N ASP A 10 -7.31 7.46 -0.65
CA ASP A 10 -6.94 8.77 -1.19
C ASP A 10 -6.51 9.75 -0.10
N ASP A 11 -7.13 9.71 1.08
CA ASP A 11 -6.75 10.56 2.22
C ASP A 11 -5.42 10.07 2.80
N LEU A 12 -5.23 8.76 2.91
CA LEU A 12 -3.93 8.20 3.30
C LEU A 12 -2.83 8.62 2.34
N ARG A 13 -3.10 8.64 1.03
CA ARG A 13 -2.13 9.08 0.02
C ARG A 13 -1.73 10.54 0.23
N GLN A 14 -2.67 11.42 0.56
CA GLN A 14 -2.39 12.82 0.89
C GLN A 14 -1.56 12.95 2.17
N GLU A 15 -1.90 12.20 3.22
CA GLU A 15 -1.13 12.13 4.46
C GLU A 15 0.30 11.66 4.20
N MET A 16 0.48 10.62 3.38
CA MET A 16 1.76 10.09 2.98
C MET A 16 2.61 11.12 2.22
N ASN A 17 2.00 11.90 1.34
CA ASN A 17 2.69 12.99 0.64
C ASN A 17 3.16 14.07 1.61
N ARG A 18 2.34 14.44 2.59
CA ARG A 18 2.70 15.38 3.66
C ARG A 18 3.86 14.84 4.49
N LEU A 19 3.78 13.59 4.96
CA LEU A 19 4.84 12.94 5.73
C LEU A 19 6.15 12.84 4.95
N SER A 20 6.07 12.53 3.65
CA SER A 20 7.25 12.50 2.77
C SER A 20 7.90 13.87 2.63
N ALA A 21 7.11 14.93 2.51
CA ALA A 21 7.61 16.30 2.44
C ALA A 21 8.32 16.71 3.73
N GLU A 22 7.77 16.38 4.89
CA GLU A 22 8.42 16.65 6.18
C GLU A 22 9.68 15.81 6.39
N TYR A 23 9.66 14.52 6.02
CA TYR A 23 10.85 13.66 6.06
C TYR A 23 12.01 14.23 5.22
N LYS A 24 11.72 14.79 4.04
CA LYS A 24 12.74 15.42 3.19
C LYS A 24 13.34 16.68 3.83
N ARG A 25 12.60 17.38 4.69
CA ARG A 25 13.10 18.55 5.42
C ARG A 25 13.90 18.14 6.65
N ASP A 26 13.36 17.24 7.45
CA ASP A 26 14.01 16.70 8.63
C ASP A 26 13.61 15.23 8.86
N PRO A 27 14.50 14.27 8.53
CA PRO A 27 14.27 12.85 8.77
C PRO A 27 14.05 12.47 10.24
N ASN A 28 14.57 13.26 11.18
CA ASN A 28 14.51 12.97 12.61
C ASN A 28 13.29 13.61 13.31
N SER A 29 12.54 14.45 12.60
CA SER A 29 11.29 15.03 13.09
C SER A 29 10.27 13.94 13.45
N PRO A 30 9.27 14.22 14.31
CA PRO A 30 8.18 13.28 14.58
C PRO A 30 7.52 12.74 13.30
N SER A 31 7.19 13.61 12.34
CA SER A 31 6.63 13.22 11.05
C SER A 31 7.62 12.46 10.16
N GLY A 32 8.93 12.77 10.25
CA GLY A 32 9.97 11.99 9.56
C GLY A 32 10.02 10.54 10.06
N ARG A 33 9.93 10.33 11.37
CA ARG A 33 9.86 8.99 11.97
C ARG A 33 8.58 8.24 11.57
N GLU A 34 7.44 8.93 11.57
CA GLU A 34 6.17 8.37 11.07
C GLU A 34 6.29 7.90 9.63
N TYR A 35 6.88 8.72 8.75
CA TYR A 35 7.12 8.37 7.35
C TYR A 35 7.96 7.10 7.20
N VAL A 36 9.05 6.97 7.96
CA VAL A 36 9.88 5.76 7.94
C VAL A 36 9.08 4.55 8.43
N GLY A 37 8.33 4.69 9.52
CA GLY A 37 7.52 3.62 10.09
C GLY A 37 6.49 3.07 9.11
N VAL A 38 5.71 3.95 8.48
CA VAL A 38 4.68 3.55 7.51
C VAL A 38 5.29 2.95 6.24
N ILE A 39 6.41 3.48 5.73
CA ILE A 39 7.09 2.92 4.55
C ILE A 39 7.58 1.49 4.82
N ASN A 40 8.14 1.24 6.01
CA ASN A 40 8.58 -0.10 6.39
C ASN A 40 7.40 -1.07 6.53
N ALA A 41 6.31 -0.63 7.14
CA ALA A 41 5.10 -1.44 7.27
C ALA A 41 4.48 -1.77 5.89
N MET A 42 4.43 -0.79 4.97
CA MET A 42 3.96 -1.00 3.60
C MET A 42 4.85 -1.96 2.82
N LYS A 43 6.17 -1.84 2.92
CA LYS A 43 7.11 -2.81 2.30
C LYS A 43 6.89 -4.21 2.83
N ALA A 44 6.64 -4.36 4.14
CA ALA A 44 6.32 -5.65 4.73
C ALA A 44 5.02 -6.22 4.15
N LEU A 45 3.94 -5.43 4.10
CA LEU A 45 2.67 -5.83 3.48
C LEU A 45 2.84 -6.22 2.01
N GLN A 46 3.60 -5.46 1.24
CA GLN A 46 3.84 -5.75 -0.18
C GLN A 46 4.55 -7.10 -0.37
N SER A 47 5.46 -7.44 0.53
CA SER A 47 6.26 -8.67 0.46
C SER A 47 5.66 -9.88 1.22
N GLY A 48 4.45 -9.75 1.77
CA GLY A 48 3.83 -10.80 2.59
C GLY A 48 4.58 -11.09 3.89
N ARG A 49 5.22 -10.07 4.49
CA ARG A 49 6.00 -10.15 5.74
C ARG A 49 5.32 -9.42 6.90
N GLU A 50 4.00 -9.41 6.92
CA GLU A 50 3.21 -8.84 8.01
C GLU A 50 3.45 -9.52 9.36
N ASP A 51 3.93 -10.77 9.36
CA ASP A 51 4.34 -11.54 10.53
C ASP A 51 5.52 -10.91 11.28
N ALA A 52 6.28 -10.02 10.64
CA ALA A 52 7.27 -9.18 11.30
C ALA A 52 6.65 -8.16 12.28
N TYR A 53 5.33 -8.02 12.28
CA TYR A 53 4.59 -7.12 13.18
C TYR A 53 3.59 -7.92 14.02
N VAL A 54 3.32 -7.41 15.22
CA VAL A 54 2.15 -7.87 15.96
C VAL A 54 0.91 -7.35 15.23
N GLY A 55 0.09 -8.27 14.72
CA GLY A 55 -1.16 -7.95 14.02
C GLY A 55 -2.39 -8.59 14.65
N LYS A 56 -3.57 -8.11 14.26
CA LYS A 56 -4.84 -8.77 14.56
C LYS A 56 -5.84 -8.48 13.45
N GLN A 57 -6.69 -9.45 13.13
CA GLN A 57 -7.90 -9.18 12.38
C GLN A 57 -8.85 -8.33 13.23
N LEU A 58 -9.47 -7.34 12.60
CA LEU A 58 -10.45 -6.48 13.25
C LEU A 58 -11.82 -7.15 13.27
N GLY A 59 -12.68 -6.64 14.16
CA GLY A 59 -13.99 -7.21 14.42
C GLY A 59 -15.09 -6.16 14.26
N TYR A 60 -16.20 -6.43 14.92
CA TYR A 60 -17.37 -5.57 14.97
C TYR A 60 -17.93 -5.57 16.40
N GLY A 61 -18.44 -4.43 16.85
CA GLY A 61 -19.10 -4.27 18.14
C GLY A 61 -20.05 -3.06 18.12
N PRO A 62 -20.88 -2.89 19.16
CA PRO A 62 -21.91 -1.85 19.22
C PRO A 62 -21.36 -0.41 19.05
N ASP A 63 -20.14 -0.16 19.51
CA ASP A 63 -19.52 1.18 19.48
C ASP A 63 -18.43 1.32 18.38
N SER A 64 -18.24 0.29 17.54
CA SER A 64 -17.21 0.28 16.51
C SER A 64 -17.82 0.22 15.11
N HIS A 65 -17.07 0.67 14.12
CA HIS A 65 -17.35 0.32 12.73
C HIS A 65 -17.19 -1.20 12.54
N ASP A 66 -17.95 -1.76 11.60
CA ASP A 66 -17.77 -3.16 11.20
C ASP A 66 -16.50 -3.31 10.36
N LEU A 67 -15.43 -3.89 10.92
CA LEU A 67 -14.12 -4.01 10.27
C LEU A 67 -13.70 -5.48 10.09
N ARG A 68 -14.67 -6.40 9.96
CA ARG A 68 -14.41 -7.85 9.94
C ARG A 68 -13.56 -8.34 8.75
N ASP A 69 -13.49 -7.57 7.67
CA ASP A 69 -12.61 -7.77 6.51
C ASP A 69 -11.25 -7.07 6.63
N CYS A 70 -10.97 -6.37 7.73
CA CYS A 70 -9.75 -5.62 7.92
C CYS A 70 -8.83 -6.29 8.95
N ALA A 71 -7.56 -5.93 8.90
CA ALA A 71 -6.57 -6.23 9.93
C ALA A 71 -5.76 -4.99 10.27
N GLU A 72 -5.15 -4.98 11.46
CA GLU A 72 -4.18 -3.96 11.86
C GLU A 72 -2.77 -4.56 12.01
N LEU A 73 -1.75 -3.78 11.67
CA LEU A 73 -0.37 -3.98 12.09
C LEU A 73 -0.03 -2.98 13.20
N LYS A 74 0.62 -3.43 14.27
CA LYS A 74 1.14 -2.57 15.34
C LYS A 74 2.55 -2.13 15.00
N VAL A 75 2.70 -0.89 14.53
CA VAL A 75 3.95 -0.35 13.98
C VAL A 75 4.71 0.43 15.05
N PRO A 76 5.95 0.07 15.40
CA PRO A 76 6.80 0.86 16.27
C PRO A 76 7.35 2.06 15.50
N VAL A 77 7.14 3.27 16.03
CA VAL A 77 7.56 4.53 15.40
C VAL A 77 8.28 5.41 16.42
N VAL A 78 7.60 5.62 17.55
CA VAL A 78 8.14 6.24 18.76
C VAL A 78 8.00 5.29 19.94
N ASP A 79 9.01 5.30 20.81
CA ASP A 79 8.96 4.65 22.11
C ASP A 79 8.20 5.54 23.09
N GLU A 80 7.22 4.94 23.75
CA GLU A 80 6.41 5.63 24.76
C GLU A 80 6.36 4.82 26.03
N PHE A 81 6.35 5.51 27.16
CA PHE A 81 6.38 4.91 28.48
C PHE A 81 5.17 5.37 29.29
N THR A 82 4.70 4.52 30.21
CA THR A 82 3.71 4.91 31.22
C THR A 82 4.34 5.89 32.21
N PRO A 83 3.55 6.58 33.07
CA PRO A 83 4.11 7.41 34.13
C PRO A 83 5.08 6.67 35.06
N GLY A 84 4.93 5.35 35.20
CA GLY A 84 5.83 4.48 35.96
C GLY A 84 7.04 3.94 35.19
N GLY A 85 7.28 4.42 33.95
CA GLY A 85 8.46 4.05 33.15
C GLY A 85 8.34 2.75 32.34
N PHE A 86 7.16 2.12 32.26
CA PHE A 86 6.98 0.87 31.51
C PHE A 86 6.67 1.14 30.02
N PRO A 87 7.26 0.41 29.06
CA PRO A 87 6.95 0.58 27.64
C PRO A 87 5.47 0.35 27.33
N ARG A 88 4.85 1.24 26.54
CA ARG A 88 3.44 1.14 26.11
C ARG A 88 3.25 0.29 24.85
N GLY A 89 4.33 -0.29 24.33
CA GLY A 89 4.35 -1.04 23.07
C GLY A 89 4.23 -0.14 21.84
N PRO A 90 3.97 -0.71 20.65
CA PRO A 90 3.99 0.04 19.40
C PRO A 90 3.03 1.22 19.41
N SER A 91 3.53 2.39 19.00
CA SER A 91 2.82 3.67 19.00
C SER A 91 1.78 3.79 17.92
N HIS A 92 1.97 3.15 16.76
CA HIS A 92 1.10 3.36 15.60
C HIS A 92 0.35 2.09 15.19
N ARG A 93 -0.74 2.28 14.45
CA ARG A 93 -1.49 1.21 13.79
C ARG A 93 -1.59 1.50 12.31
N LEU A 94 -1.40 0.48 11.48
CA LEU A 94 -1.71 0.50 10.05
C LEU A 94 -2.88 -0.44 9.81
N VAL A 95 -3.98 0.05 9.24
CA VAL A 95 -5.17 -0.76 8.94
C VAL A 95 -5.25 -1.02 7.44
N TYR A 96 -5.50 -2.28 7.09
CA TYR A 96 -5.59 -2.72 5.70
C TYR A 96 -6.62 -3.86 5.53
N ARG A 97 -7.03 -4.09 4.30
CA ARG A 97 -7.87 -5.24 3.87
C ARG A 97 -7.27 -5.90 2.64
N GLU A 98 -7.63 -7.15 2.38
CA GLU A 98 -7.03 -7.97 1.31
C GLU A 98 -8.08 -8.42 0.29
N PHE A 99 -7.69 -8.45 -0.98
CA PHE A 99 -8.53 -8.80 -2.10
C PHE A 99 -7.89 -9.83 -3.02
N ASP A 100 -8.77 -10.58 -3.68
CA ASP A 100 -8.38 -11.49 -4.76
C ASP A 100 -7.66 -10.76 -5.90
N PRO A 101 -6.84 -11.48 -6.67
CA PRO A 101 -6.32 -10.97 -7.92
C PRO A 101 -7.44 -10.50 -8.84
N LEU A 102 -7.14 -9.53 -9.71
CA LEU A 102 -8.08 -9.13 -10.74
C LEU A 102 -8.34 -10.31 -11.68
N PRO A 103 -9.59 -10.52 -12.13
CA PRO A 103 -9.89 -11.56 -13.09
C PRO A 103 -9.22 -11.25 -14.44
N THR A 104 -8.92 -12.30 -15.20
CA THR A 104 -8.32 -12.23 -16.53
C THR A 104 -9.35 -12.50 -17.62
N VAL A 105 -9.09 -12.06 -18.85
CA VAL A 105 -9.94 -12.34 -20.00
C VAL A 105 -9.33 -13.49 -20.80
N GLN A 106 -10.03 -14.62 -20.87
CA GLN A 106 -9.67 -15.78 -21.68
C GLN A 106 -10.79 -16.06 -22.67
N ASP A 107 -10.47 -16.12 -23.97
CA ASP A 107 -11.44 -16.37 -25.05
C ASP A 107 -12.69 -15.47 -24.99
N GLY A 108 -12.51 -14.19 -24.66
CA GLY A 108 -13.60 -13.21 -24.54
C GLY A 108 -14.47 -13.36 -23.29
N ARG A 109 -14.07 -14.19 -22.33
CA ARG A 109 -14.76 -14.38 -21.04
C ARG A 109 -13.89 -13.91 -19.88
N VAL A 110 -14.53 -13.29 -18.89
CA VAL A 110 -13.88 -12.94 -17.61
C VAL A 110 -13.81 -14.18 -16.74
N VAL A 111 -12.60 -14.62 -16.40
CA VAL A 111 -12.34 -15.80 -15.57
C VAL A 111 -11.46 -15.45 -14.37
N PRO A 112 -11.60 -16.13 -13.23
CA PRO A 112 -10.69 -15.96 -12.10
C PRO A 112 -9.24 -16.25 -12.50
N ASP A 113 -8.30 -15.44 -12.02
CA ASP A 113 -6.86 -15.71 -12.16
C ASP A 113 -6.29 -16.20 -10.81
N PRO A 114 -6.26 -17.52 -10.56
CA PRO A 114 -5.73 -18.04 -9.30
C PRO A 114 -4.21 -17.85 -9.15
N THR A 115 -3.52 -17.51 -10.25
CA THR A 115 -2.08 -17.25 -10.26
C THR A 115 -1.74 -15.76 -10.20
N GLY A 116 -2.75 -14.90 -10.29
CA GLY A 116 -2.59 -13.47 -10.28
C GLY A 116 -2.08 -12.94 -8.94
N THR A 117 -1.52 -11.74 -8.97
CA THR A 117 -1.03 -11.09 -7.75
C THR A 117 -2.21 -10.50 -6.96
N PRO A 118 -2.42 -10.89 -5.69
CA PRO A 118 -3.49 -10.34 -4.86
C PRO A 118 -3.24 -8.88 -4.47
N TYR A 119 -4.28 -8.21 -4.00
CA TYR A 119 -4.23 -6.80 -3.65
C TYR A 119 -4.43 -6.57 -2.16
N ARG A 120 -3.78 -5.54 -1.63
CA ARG A 120 -4.03 -5.02 -0.28
C ARG A 120 -4.39 -3.55 -0.36
N HIS A 121 -5.54 -3.19 0.18
CA HIS A 121 -5.96 -1.81 0.32
C HIS A 121 -5.52 -1.30 1.69
N VAL A 122 -4.56 -0.39 1.71
CA VAL A 122 -4.08 0.28 2.92
C VAL A 122 -4.94 1.50 3.16
N ILE A 123 -5.64 1.52 4.29
CA ILE A 123 -6.74 2.46 4.53
C ILE A 123 -6.30 3.59 5.44
N SER A 124 -5.64 3.27 6.56
CA SER A 124 -5.24 4.26 7.55
C SER A 124 -3.89 3.91 8.20
N PHE A 125 -3.19 4.95 8.63
CA PHE A 125 -2.00 4.86 9.45
C PHE A 125 -1.99 6.03 10.43
N GLY A 126 -1.79 5.74 11.72
CA GLY A 126 -1.78 6.81 12.72
C GLY A 126 -1.41 6.32 14.11
N HIS A 127 -1.27 7.27 15.03
CA HIS A 127 -0.97 6.96 16.42
C HIS A 127 -2.16 6.24 17.06
N ARG A 128 -1.90 5.25 17.92
CA ARG A 128 -2.94 4.41 18.55
C ARG A 128 -3.93 5.18 19.42
N LYS A 129 -3.60 6.42 19.79
CA LYS A 129 -4.46 7.31 20.59
C LYS A 129 -5.57 7.95 19.74
N ASP A 130 -5.34 8.05 18.43
CA ASP A 130 -6.24 8.70 17.46
C ASP A 130 -7.13 7.67 16.75
N ASP A 131 -7.19 6.45 17.29
CA ASP A 131 -8.00 5.32 16.81
C ASP A 131 -7.99 5.11 15.28
N PRO A 132 -6.87 4.60 14.71
CA PRO A 132 -6.79 4.36 13.26
C PRO A 132 -7.84 3.37 12.72
N ALA A 133 -8.42 2.53 13.57
CA ALA A 133 -9.53 1.65 13.18
C ALA A 133 -10.82 2.46 12.97
N ALA A 134 -11.11 3.44 13.84
CA ALA A 134 -12.22 4.37 13.61
C ALA A 134 -12.04 5.13 12.29
N THR A 135 -10.85 5.70 12.05
CA THR A 135 -10.53 6.38 10.78
C THR A 135 -10.73 5.46 9.57
N ALA A 136 -10.33 4.19 9.68
CA ALA A 136 -10.55 3.23 8.60
C ALA A 136 -12.04 2.99 8.34
N GLY A 137 -12.85 2.85 9.38
CA GLY A 137 -14.30 2.70 9.24
C GLY A 137 -14.94 3.91 8.54
N GLU A 138 -14.54 5.12 8.92
CA GLU A 138 -15.01 6.37 8.30
C GLU A 138 -14.64 6.45 6.83
N ARG A 139 -13.37 6.16 6.47
CA ARG A 139 -12.90 6.12 5.08
C ARG A 139 -13.60 5.07 4.22
N LEU A 140 -13.99 3.96 4.83
CA LEU A 140 -14.79 2.92 4.16
C LEU A 140 -16.29 3.23 4.10
N GLY A 141 -16.73 4.39 4.60
CA GLY A 141 -18.14 4.79 4.62
C GLY A 141 -19.00 3.91 5.53
N ARG A 142 -18.41 3.30 6.55
CA ARG A 142 -19.11 2.40 7.47
C ARG A 142 -19.74 3.20 8.61
N GLN A 143 -20.86 2.71 9.11
CA GLN A 143 -21.54 3.30 10.26
C GLN A 143 -21.21 2.54 11.55
N ARG A 144 -21.03 3.26 12.66
CA ARG A 144 -20.78 2.64 13.97
C ARG A 144 -22.01 1.88 14.45
N GLY A 145 -21.79 0.69 14.99
CA GLY A 145 -22.87 -0.14 15.52
C GLY A 145 -23.81 -0.71 14.47
N GLU A 146 -23.49 -0.56 13.18
CA GLU A 146 -24.23 -1.18 12.08
C GLU A 146 -23.34 -2.18 11.34
N PRO A 147 -23.79 -3.44 11.21
CA PRO A 147 -23.03 -4.43 10.48
C PRO A 147 -23.15 -4.16 8.98
N ALA A 148 -22.01 -4.21 8.29
CA ALA A 148 -21.94 -4.01 6.85
C ALA A 148 -22.49 -5.25 6.14
N ARG A 149 -23.44 -5.05 5.20
CA ARG A 149 -24.17 -6.15 4.53
C ARG A 149 -23.24 -7.06 3.75
N GLU A 150 -22.22 -6.48 3.12
CA GLU A 150 -21.19 -7.18 2.37
C GLU A 150 -20.29 -8.06 3.25
N LEU A 151 -20.31 -7.87 4.58
CA LEU A 151 -19.53 -8.65 5.55
C LEU A 151 -20.39 -9.70 6.28
N TYR A 152 -21.65 -9.89 5.86
CA TYR A 152 -22.50 -10.91 6.44
C TYR A 152 -21.92 -12.31 6.18
N GLY A 153 -21.91 -13.15 7.21
CA GLY A 153 -21.26 -14.47 7.16
C GLY A 153 -19.75 -14.46 7.47
N LEU A 154 -19.10 -13.29 7.49
CA LEU A 154 -17.73 -13.20 7.97
C LEU A 154 -17.69 -13.23 9.49
N THR A 155 -16.93 -14.18 10.02
CA THR A 155 -16.45 -14.13 11.40
C THR A 155 -15.22 -13.23 11.41
N GLY A 156 -15.36 -11.96 11.81
CA GLY A 156 -14.19 -11.14 12.08
C GLY A 156 -13.74 -11.29 13.52
N GLY A 157 -12.52 -10.81 13.79
CA GLY A 157 -11.91 -10.80 15.11
C GLY A 157 -12.03 -12.14 15.84
N GLY A 158 -11.09 -13.06 15.62
CA GLY A 158 -10.87 -14.14 16.59
C GLY A 158 -10.76 -13.51 17.98
N ARG A 159 -11.81 -13.58 18.80
CA ARG A 159 -11.84 -12.98 20.14
C ARG A 159 -10.83 -13.73 21.01
N PRO A 160 -9.87 -13.06 21.68
CA PRO A 160 -9.63 -13.42 23.05
C PRO A 160 -10.81 -12.87 23.86
N SER A 161 -11.65 -13.75 24.41
CA SER A 161 -12.72 -13.35 25.32
C SER A 161 -12.17 -12.69 26.59
N VAL A 162 -10.98 -13.11 27.04
CA VAL A 162 -10.06 -12.45 27.98
C VAL A 162 -8.68 -13.12 27.73
N GLY A 163 -7.57 -12.38 27.81
CA GLY A 163 -6.21 -12.94 27.81
C GLY A 163 -5.37 -12.72 26.53
N PRO A 164 -4.09 -13.12 26.54
CA PRO A 164 -3.18 -12.93 25.42
C PRO A 164 -3.66 -13.70 24.18
N GLN A 165 -3.37 -13.13 23.00
CA GLN A 165 -3.74 -13.65 21.69
C GLN A 165 -3.32 -15.12 21.57
N ARG A 166 -4.28 -16.01 21.29
CA ARG A 166 -4.02 -17.46 21.17
C ARG A 166 -3.11 -17.72 19.97
N ASP A 167 -2.17 -18.66 20.12
CA ASP A 167 -1.42 -19.21 18.99
C ASP A 167 -2.40 -19.70 17.91
N GLY A 168 -2.18 -19.27 16.66
CA GLY A 168 -3.05 -19.57 15.52
C GLY A 168 -4.23 -18.60 15.30
N ALA A 169 -4.36 -17.52 16.08
CA ALA A 169 -5.34 -16.48 15.80
C ALA A 169 -5.07 -15.82 14.44
N GLN A 170 -6.11 -15.69 13.61
CA GLN A 170 -6.00 -15.10 12.29
C GLN A 170 -5.54 -13.63 12.38
N THR A 171 -4.34 -13.36 11.88
CA THR A 171 -3.70 -12.03 11.88
C THR A 171 -3.89 -11.29 10.55
N THR A 172 -4.18 -12.03 9.49
CA THR A 172 -4.45 -11.50 8.15
C THR A 172 -5.94 -11.34 7.92
N PRO A 173 -6.37 -10.31 7.18
CA PRO A 173 -7.78 -10.10 6.86
C PRO A 173 -8.33 -11.26 6.01
N VAL A 174 -9.65 -11.42 6.01
CA VAL A 174 -10.31 -12.30 5.02
C VAL A 174 -10.09 -11.70 3.64
N ARG A 175 -9.66 -12.54 2.70
CA ARG A 175 -9.56 -12.14 1.29
C ARG A 175 -10.94 -12.15 0.67
N LEU A 176 -11.34 -11.03 0.07
CA LEU A 176 -12.63 -10.86 -0.59
C LEU A 176 -12.44 -10.60 -2.09
N PRO A 177 -13.49 -10.79 -2.91
CA PRO A 177 -13.50 -10.24 -4.26
C PRO A 177 -13.28 -8.73 -4.24
N MET A 178 -12.54 -8.21 -5.21
CA MET A 178 -12.26 -6.77 -5.27
C MET A 178 -13.54 -5.97 -5.55
N PRO A 179 -13.85 -4.94 -4.73
CA PRO A 179 -14.95 -4.02 -4.98
C PRO A 179 -14.79 -3.25 -6.31
N PRO A 180 -15.90 -2.93 -7.02
CA PRO A 180 -15.83 -2.25 -8.32
C PRO A 180 -15.10 -0.90 -8.32
N ASP A 181 -15.22 -0.12 -7.25
CA ASP A 181 -14.52 1.14 -7.04
C ASP A 181 -13.00 0.95 -6.99
N LEU A 182 -12.53 -0.08 -6.27
CA LEU A 182 -11.11 -0.41 -6.19
C LEU A 182 -10.57 -1.03 -7.48
N MET A 183 -11.39 -1.75 -8.26
CA MET A 183 -10.98 -2.27 -9.57
C MET A 183 -10.56 -1.15 -10.53
N GLN A 184 -11.25 0.00 -10.50
CA GLN A 184 -10.89 1.15 -11.34
C GLN A 184 -9.55 1.75 -10.92
N GLN A 185 -9.29 1.84 -9.61
CA GLN A 185 -8.01 2.33 -9.09
C GLN A 185 -6.87 1.35 -9.43
N ALA A 186 -7.10 0.05 -9.26
CA ALA A 186 -6.15 -1.00 -9.63
C ALA A 186 -5.82 -0.97 -11.13
N GLY A 187 -6.84 -0.81 -11.99
CA GLY A 187 -6.66 -0.66 -13.44
C GLY A 187 -5.79 0.54 -13.82
N LYS A 188 -5.95 1.69 -13.13
CA LYS A 188 -5.07 2.86 -13.32
C LYS A 188 -3.63 2.60 -12.89
N ILE A 189 -3.41 1.87 -11.78
CA ILE A 189 -2.06 1.50 -11.32
C ILE A 189 -1.36 0.61 -12.35
N LEU A 190 -2.08 -0.34 -12.95
CA LEU A 190 -1.55 -1.25 -13.97
C LEU A 190 -1.28 -0.53 -15.31
N GLN A 191 -2.09 0.46 -15.69
CA GLN A 191 -1.87 1.26 -16.90
C GLN A 191 -0.74 2.29 -16.75
N GLY A 192 -0.49 2.78 -15.53
CA GLY A 192 0.54 3.79 -15.23
C GLY A 192 1.91 3.23 -14.83
N SER A 193 2.06 1.91 -14.71
CA SER A 193 3.33 1.28 -14.33
C SER A 193 4.05 0.76 -15.57
N PRO A 194 5.25 1.25 -15.93
CA PRO A 194 6.08 0.52 -16.89
C PRO A 194 6.36 -0.87 -16.30
N PRO A 195 6.34 -1.95 -17.11
CA PRO A 195 6.60 -3.28 -16.60
C PRO A 195 7.97 -3.30 -15.93
N ALA A 196 8.00 -3.73 -14.66
CA ALA A 196 9.23 -3.95 -13.93
C ALA A 196 10.13 -4.87 -14.76
N GLY A 197 11.21 -4.30 -15.33
CA GLY A 197 12.18 -5.05 -16.12
C GLY A 197 12.57 -4.46 -17.48
N THR A 198 11.96 -3.38 -17.97
CA THR A 198 12.49 -2.69 -19.16
C THR A 198 13.19 -1.40 -18.76
N ALA A 199 14.49 -1.50 -18.44
CA ALA A 199 15.35 -0.34 -18.57
C ALA A 199 15.16 0.23 -19.99
N PRO A 200 14.94 1.55 -20.17
CA PRO A 200 14.93 2.12 -21.50
C PRO A 200 16.28 1.79 -22.14
N ARG A 201 16.23 1.06 -23.25
CA ARG A 201 17.41 0.83 -24.10
C ARG A 201 17.99 2.24 -24.35
N PRO A 202 19.28 2.50 -24.04
CA PRO A 202 19.88 3.77 -24.37
C PRO A 202 19.61 4.01 -25.86
N ALA A 203 19.00 5.17 -26.17
CA ALA A 203 18.84 5.58 -27.56
C ALA A 203 20.21 5.41 -28.22
N ALA A 204 20.24 4.63 -29.31
CA ALA A 204 21.45 4.43 -30.09
C ALA A 204 22.12 5.79 -30.28
N ALA A 205 23.41 5.86 -29.95
CA ALA A 205 24.21 7.06 -30.16
C ALA A 205 23.96 7.60 -31.57
N PRO A 206 23.83 8.93 -31.75
CA PRO A 206 23.54 9.50 -33.05
C PRO A 206 24.62 9.04 -34.03
N GLN A 207 24.21 8.32 -35.06
CA GLN A 207 25.08 8.00 -36.19
C GLN A 207 25.63 9.31 -36.72
N ALA A 208 26.95 9.44 -36.69
CA ALA A 208 27.65 10.56 -37.28
C ALA A 208 27.23 10.69 -38.75
N ASN A 209 26.79 11.88 -39.12
CA ASN A 209 26.52 12.32 -40.49
C ASN A 209 27.62 11.85 -41.46
N ILE A 210 27.32 10.87 -42.31
CA ILE A 210 28.08 10.57 -43.53
C ILE A 210 27.22 10.98 -44.72
N HIS A 211 26.89 12.27 -44.81
CA HIS A 211 26.43 12.89 -46.06
C HIS A 211 26.96 14.32 -46.10
N ARG A 212 28.26 14.45 -46.36
CA ARG A 212 28.88 15.72 -46.74
C ARG A 212 28.66 15.91 -48.25
N PRO A 213 28.03 17.00 -48.71
CA PRO A 213 27.97 17.31 -50.14
C PRO A 213 29.37 17.71 -50.64
N PRO A 214 29.73 17.41 -51.91
CA PRO A 214 30.97 17.87 -52.50
C PRO A 214 30.93 19.40 -52.64
N GLY A 215 31.93 20.08 -52.07
CA GLY A 215 32.09 21.52 -52.20
C GLY A 215 32.40 21.94 -53.63
N PRO A 216 32.01 23.17 -54.04
CA PRO A 216 32.22 23.66 -55.39
C PRO A 216 33.70 24.01 -55.61
N GLY A 217 34.27 23.48 -56.70
CA GLY A 217 35.54 23.98 -57.22
C GLY A 217 35.32 25.28 -58.00
N THR A 218 36.18 26.26 -57.79
CA THR A 218 37.02 26.93 -58.82
C THR A 218 37.60 28.23 -58.26
N ALA A 219 38.92 28.37 -58.32
CA ALA A 219 39.59 29.63 -58.65
C ALA A 219 41.03 29.33 -59.09
N LYS A 220 41.28 29.46 -60.40
CA LYS A 220 42.61 29.61 -60.99
C LYS A 220 43.10 31.06 -60.81
N SER A 221 44.42 31.24 -60.93
CA SER A 221 45.22 32.49 -61.14
C SER A 221 45.95 32.96 -59.88
N LYS A 222 47.27 33.28 -59.85
CA LYS A 222 48.25 33.78 -60.84
C LYS A 222 49.67 33.37 -60.40
N GLU A 223 50.55 32.90 -61.30
CA GLU A 223 51.71 33.65 -61.84
C GLU A 223 52.46 34.57 -60.86
N ARG A 224 53.67 34.14 -60.44
CA ARG A 224 54.94 34.71 -60.89
C ARG A 224 56.11 33.76 -60.63
#